data_AF-A0A1Q5P6D7-F1
#
_entry.id   AF-A0A1Q5P6D7-F1
#
_cell.length_a   1.000
_cell.length_b   1.000
_cell.length_c   1.000
_cell.angle_alpha   90.00
_cell.angle_beta   90.00
_cell.angle_gamma   90.00
#
_symmetry.space_group_name_H-M   'P 1'
#
loop_
_entity.id
_entity.type
_entity.pdbx_description
1 polymer ?
#
loop_
_entity_poly.entity_id
_entity_poly.type
_entity_poly.pdbx_seq_one_letter_code
_entity_poly.pdbx_strand_id
1 'polypeptide(L)'
;MIETDLLINALLIAFVVWFAYRRFAPVKGIKTMTTSELKSELKKSGKQFIDVRMPHEFQANRIDGFKSIPLYELKKRAGELSKDNEVFVICQSGMRSSKASKVLKKLGFKHITNIKGGMSAWY
;
A
#
# COMPACT_ATOMS: atom_id res chain seq x y z
N MET A 1 49.22 0.25 -5.94
CA MET A 1 48.51 0.49 -4.65
C MET A 1 47.32 1.45 -4.81
N ILE A 2 47.40 2.51 -5.63
CA ILE A 2 46.27 3.46 -5.81
C ILE A 2 45.08 2.87 -6.61
N GLU A 3 45.32 2.00 -7.59
CA GLU A 3 44.25 1.42 -8.44
C GLU A 3 43.35 0.43 -7.68
N THR A 4 43.93 -0.36 -6.77
CA THR A 4 43.18 -1.33 -5.95
C THR A 4 42.26 -0.65 -4.96
N ASP A 5 42.71 0.44 -4.34
CA ASP A 5 41.88 1.22 -3.39
C ASP A 5 40.74 1.95 -4.11
N LEU A 6 40.99 2.45 -5.33
CA LEU A 6 39.96 3.07 -6.16
C LEU A 6 38.87 2.06 -6.56
N LEU A 7 39.28 0.84 -6.93
CA LEU A 7 38.36 -0.27 -7.26
C LEU A 7 37.51 -0.69 -6.05
N ILE A 8 38.13 -0.85 -4.87
CA ILE A 8 37.44 -1.24 -3.63
C ILE A 8 36.42 -0.16 -3.24
N ASN A 9 36.81 1.13 -3.29
CA ASN A 9 35.91 2.23 -2.98
C ASN A 9 34.75 2.33 -3.98
N ALA A 10 35.01 2.13 -5.28
CA ALA A 10 33.97 2.11 -6.30
C ALA A 10 32.96 0.97 -6.07
N LEU A 11 33.43 -0.23 -5.69
CA LEU A 11 32.57 -1.36 -5.36
C LEU A 11 31.75 -1.12 -4.09
N LEU A 12 32.34 -0.51 -3.06
CA LEU A 12 31.62 -0.12 -1.84
C LEU A 12 30.54 0.91 -2.13
N ILE A 13 30.85 1.95 -2.93
CA ILE A 13 29.86 2.95 -3.34
C ILE A 13 28.75 2.29 -4.16
N ALA A 14 29.08 1.43 -5.13
CA ALA A 14 28.09 0.71 -5.93
C ALA A 14 27.19 -0.17 -5.05
N PHE A 15 27.75 -0.86 -4.05
CA PHE A 15 26.99 -1.65 -3.09
C PHE A 15 26.07 -0.79 -2.22
N VAL A 16 26.55 0.33 -1.68
CA VAL A 16 25.75 1.27 -0.88
C VAL A 16 24.63 1.88 -1.71
N VAL A 17 24.92 2.30 -2.95
CA VAL A 17 23.93 2.84 -3.89
C VAL A 17 22.89 1.78 -4.24
N TRP A 18 23.31 0.55 -4.57
CA TRP A 18 22.41 -0.57 -4.84
C TRP A 18 21.54 -0.93 -3.63
N PHE A 19 22.13 -0.96 -2.44
CA PHE A 19 21.44 -1.27 -1.19
C PHE A 19 20.42 -0.18 -0.84
N ALA A 20 20.81 1.09 -0.93
CA ALA A 20 19.93 2.23 -0.73
C ALA A 20 18.79 2.22 -1.76
N TYR A 21 19.11 2.01 -3.04
CA TYR A 21 18.12 1.91 -4.11
C TYR A 21 17.11 0.79 -3.84
N ARG A 22 17.57 -0.42 -3.49
CA ARG A 22 16.69 -1.54 -3.11
C ARG A 22 15.83 -1.24 -1.89
N ARG A 23 16.33 -0.42 -0.96
CA ARG A 23 15.62 -0.10 0.28
C ARG A 23 14.53 0.97 0.12
N PHE A 24 14.72 1.88 -0.83
CA PHE A 24 13.84 3.05 -1.04
C PHE A 24 13.04 3.01 -2.34
N ALA A 25 13.34 2.11 -3.28
CA ALA A 25 12.59 1.99 -4.52
C ALA A 25 11.10 1.68 -4.23
N PRO A 26 10.17 2.33 -4.96
CA PRO A 26 8.74 2.09 -4.81
C PRO A 26 8.40 0.65 -5.20
N VAL A 27 7.48 0.03 -4.45
CA VAL A 27 7.04 -1.34 -4.72
C VAL A 27 6.24 -1.36 -6.02
N LYS A 28 6.77 -1.99 -7.07
CA LYS A 28 6.10 -2.15 -8.37
C LYS A 28 4.71 -2.79 -8.19
N GLY A 29 3.67 -2.13 -8.70
CA GLY A 29 2.29 -2.61 -8.64
C GLY A 29 1.49 -2.20 -7.39
N ILE A 30 1.99 -1.26 -6.59
CA ILE A 30 1.18 -0.53 -5.60
C ILE A 30 1.12 0.93 -6.05
N LYS A 31 -0.07 1.38 -6.47
CA LYS A 31 -0.33 2.80 -6.75
C LYS A 31 -0.66 3.52 -5.44
N THR A 32 -0.43 4.82 -5.42
CA THR A 32 -0.85 5.69 -4.32
C THR A 32 -1.73 6.79 -4.88
N MET A 33 -2.83 7.07 -4.18
CA MET A 33 -3.85 8.04 -4.57
C MET A 33 -4.23 8.88 -3.35
N THR A 34 -4.64 10.13 -3.53
CA THR A 34 -5.14 10.99 -2.44
C THR A 34 -6.63 10.77 -2.18
N THR A 35 -7.15 11.32 -1.07
CA THR A 35 -8.58 11.31 -0.77
C THR A 35 -9.41 12.15 -1.74
N SER A 36 -8.84 13.19 -2.35
CA SER A 36 -9.54 14.00 -3.35
C SER A 36 -9.81 13.22 -4.63
N GLU A 37 -8.84 12.42 -5.09
CA GLU A 37 -8.96 11.54 -6.24
C GLU A 37 -9.94 10.38 -5.98
N LEU A 38 -9.97 9.84 -4.75
CA LEU A 38 -10.85 8.74 -4.34
C LEU A 38 -12.34 9.02 -4.60
N LYS A 39 -12.81 10.26 -4.44
CA LYS A 39 -14.22 10.63 -4.66
C LYS A 39 -14.72 10.28 -6.07
N SER A 40 -13.85 10.42 -7.07
CA SER A 40 -14.18 10.09 -8.47
C SER A 40 -14.22 8.57 -8.72
N GLU A 41 -13.51 7.80 -7.91
CA GLU A 41 -13.33 6.36 -8.08
C GLU A 41 -14.47 5.55 -7.45
N LEU A 42 -15.07 6.06 -6.37
CA LEU A 42 -16.20 5.45 -5.67
C LEU A 42 -17.43 5.21 -6.55
N LYS A 43 -17.61 6.02 -7.61
CA LYS A 43 -18.75 5.89 -8.54
C LYS A 43 -18.55 4.84 -9.62
N LYS A 44 -17.35 4.27 -9.75
CA LYS A 44 -16.99 3.33 -10.82
C LYS A 44 -17.17 1.88 -10.34
N SER A 45 -17.75 1.03 -11.18
CA SER A 45 -17.90 -0.40 -10.92
C SER A 45 -16.58 -1.16 -11.10
N GLY A 46 -16.55 -2.43 -10.66
CA GLY A 46 -15.38 -3.31 -10.83
C GLY A 46 -14.23 -3.08 -9.85
N LYS A 47 -14.46 -2.33 -8.76
CA LYS A 47 -13.46 -2.00 -7.74
C LYS A 47 -13.83 -2.58 -6.40
N GLN A 48 -12.82 -2.83 -5.58
CA GLN A 48 -12.98 -3.35 -4.23
C GLN A 48 -12.36 -2.36 -3.24
N PHE A 49 -13.15 -1.89 -2.28
CA PHE A 49 -12.71 -0.90 -1.30
C PHE A 49 -12.64 -1.56 0.08
N ILE A 50 -11.48 -1.50 0.73
CA ILE A 50 -11.26 -2.08 2.06
C ILE A 50 -10.71 -1.07 3.06
N ASP A 51 -11.28 -1.07 4.26
CA ASP A 51 -10.77 -0.33 5.40
C ASP A 51 -10.07 -1.30 6.35
N VAL A 52 -8.78 -1.03 6.60
CA VAL A 52 -7.91 -1.89 7.42
C VAL A 52 -7.71 -1.38 8.85
N ARG A 53 -8.51 -0.40 9.26
CA ARG A 53 -8.58 0.07 10.66
C ARG A 53 -9.17 -1.00 11.59
N MET A 54 -9.15 -0.70 12.88
CA MET A 54 -9.83 -1.51 13.89
C MET A 54 -11.35 -1.48 13.66
N PRO A 55 -12.08 -2.55 14.02
CA PRO A 55 -13.53 -2.59 13.86
C PRO A 55 -14.27 -1.41 14.51
N HIS A 56 -13.84 -0.97 15.69
CA HIS A 56 -14.45 0.17 16.38
C HIS A 56 -14.24 1.50 15.64
N GLU A 57 -13.09 1.71 15.01
CA GLU A 57 -12.84 2.91 14.18
C GLU A 57 -13.75 2.92 12.95
N PHE A 58 -13.93 1.76 12.31
CA PHE A 58 -14.82 1.61 11.15
C PHE A 58 -16.30 1.77 11.51
N GLN A 59 -16.71 1.34 12.71
CA GLN A 59 -18.07 1.53 13.20
C GLN A 59 -18.35 2.99 13.57
N ALA A 60 -17.36 3.68 14.14
CA ALA A 60 -17.49 5.09 14.51
C ALA A 60 -17.65 6.01 13.29
N ASN A 61 -16.87 5.77 12.23
CA ASN A 61 -17.03 6.46 10.95
C ASN A 61 -16.51 5.61 9.79
N ARG A 62 -17.18 5.70 8.63
CA ARG A 62 -16.78 4.96 7.43
C ARG A 62 -17.13 5.71 6.15
N ILE A 63 -16.50 5.28 5.06
CA ILE A 63 -16.86 5.65 3.70
C ILE A 63 -17.77 4.55 3.15
N ASP A 64 -18.90 4.92 2.55
CA ASP A 64 -19.80 3.94 1.94
C ASP A 64 -19.12 3.18 0.81
N GLY A 65 -19.45 1.90 0.68
CA GLY A 65 -18.81 0.97 -0.26
C GLY A 65 -17.53 0.32 0.26
N PHE A 66 -16.92 0.82 1.33
CA PHE A 66 -15.77 0.16 1.96
C PHE A 66 -16.21 -1.04 2.82
N LYS A 67 -15.46 -2.13 2.70
CA LYS A 67 -15.60 -3.32 3.54
C LYS A 67 -14.56 -3.31 4.66
N SER A 68 -14.98 -3.64 5.89
CA SER A 68 -14.05 -3.77 7.01
C SER A 68 -13.26 -5.08 6.92
N ILE A 69 -11.95 -4.96 6.70
CA ILE A 69 -10.98 -6.06 6.76
C ILE A 69 -9.76 -5.57 7.54
N PRO A 70 -9.78 -5.65 8.88
CA PRO A 70 -8.71 -5.14 9.71
C PRO A 70 -7.34 -5.70 9.33
N LEU A 71 -6.29 -4.90 9.46
CA LEU A 71 -4.94 -5.28 9.04
C LEU A 71 -4.47 -6.61 9.66
N TYR A 72 -4.86 -6.90 10.91
CA TYR A 72 -4.48 -8.13 11.61
C TYR A 72 -5.20 -9.38 11.07
N GLU A 73 -6.34 -9.22 10.41
CA GLU A 73 -7.11 -10.32 9.80
C GLU A 73 -6.84 -10.46 8.29
N LEU A 74 -6.26 -9.44 7.67
CA LEU A 74 -6.13 -9.32 6.21
C LEU A 74 -5.55 -10.58 5.55
N LYS A 75 -4.53 -11.21 6.14
CA LYS A 75 -3.94 -12.44 5.57
C LYS A 75 -4.93 -13.60 5.51
N LYS A 76 -5.78 -13.75 6.54
CA LYS A 76 -6.78 -14.81 6.64
C LYS A 76 -7.99 -14.52 5.75
N ARG A 77 -8.35 -13.24 5.63
CA ARG A 77 -9.55 -12.75 4.94
C ARG A 77 -9.32 -12.28 3.51
N ALA A 78 -8.08 -12.33 3.01
CA ALA A 78 -7.76 -11.90 1.65
C ALA A 78 -8.52 -12.70 0.56
N GLY A 79 -8.98 -13.92 0.86
CA GLY A 79 -9.82 -14.71 -0.05
C GLY A 79 -11.20 -14.09 -0.32
N GLU A 80 -11.62 -13.10 0.46
CA GLU A 80 -12.86 -12.33 0.23
C GLU A 80 -12.71 -11.31 -0.92
N LEU A 81 -11.50 -11.12 -1.43
CA LEU A 81 -11.17 -10.16 -2.49
C LEU A 81 -10.77 -10.91 -3.77
N SER A 82 -11.12 -10.33 -4.92
CA SER A 82 -10.70 -10.84 -6.22
C SER A 82 -9.28 -10.34 -6.51
N LYS A 83 -8.43 -11.22 -7.04
CA LYS A 83 -7.07 -10.81 -7.46
C LYS A 83 -7.05 -10.08 -8.80
N ASP A 84 -8.14 -10.16 -9.56
CA ASP A 84 -8.29 -9.55 -10.88
C ASP A 84 -8.79 -8.09 -10.79
N ASN A 85 -9.51 -7.75 -9.73
CA ASN A 85 -10.02 -6.41 -9.50
C ASN A 85 -9.01 -5.55 -8.74
N GLU A 86 -9.06 -4.24 -8.96
CA GLU A 86 -8.24 -3.29 -8.20
C GLU A 86 -8.76 -3.13 -6.78
N VAL A 87 -7.85 -3.29 -5.80
CA VAL A 87 -8.15 -3.16 -4.38
C VAL A 87 -7.67 -1.80 -3.87
N PHE A 88 -8.62 -0.98 -3.45
CA PHE A 88 -8.41 0.32 -2.82
C PHE A 88 -8.36 0.13 -1.30
N VAL A 89 -7.26 0.55 -0.68
CA VAL A 89 -6.96 0.28 0.73
C VAL A 89 -6.83 1.59 1.49
N ILE A 90 -7.68 1.77 2.51
CA ILE A 90 -7.64 2.95 3.39
C ILE A 90 -7.39 2.55 4.84
N CYS A 91 -6.81 3.47 5.61
CA CYS A 91 -6.81 3.41 7.07
C CYS A 91 -6.94 4.82 7.65
N GLN A 92 -6.57 5.04 8.91
CA GLN A 92 -6.67 6.38 9.52
C GLN A 92 -5.76 7.43 8.84
N SER A 93 -4.45 7.18 8.75
CA SER A 93 -3.45 8.17 8.27
C SER A 93 -2.65 7.75 7.02
N GLY A 94 -2.87 6.54 6.51
CA GLY A 94 -2.11 5.94 5.40
C GLY A 94 -1.03 4.92 5.82
N MET A 95 -0.66 4.85 7.10
CA MET A 95 0.41 3.93 7.56
C MET A 95 0.01 2.46 7.52
N ARG A 96 -1.18 2.13 8.05
CA ARG A 96 -1.69 0.74 8.09
C ARG A 96 -2.09 0.26 6.69
N SER A 97 -2.67 1.14 5.87
CA SER A 97 -3.01 0.82 4.48
C SER A 97 -1.78 0.59 3.60
N SER A 98 -0.66 1.30 3.85
CA SER A 98 0.62 1.00 3.21
C SER A 98 1.14 -0.40 3.57
N LYS A 99 1.04 -0.79 4.86
CA LYS A 99 1.39 -2.15 5.30
C LYS A 99 0.47 -3.20 4.69
N ALA A 100 -0.84 -2.98 4.69
CA ALA A 100 -1.84 -3.85 4.07
C ALA A 100 -1.58 -4.04 2.57
N SER A 101 -1.26 -2.97 1.85
CA SER A 101 -0.95 -3.02 0.41
C SER A 101 0.25 -3.93 0.13
N LYS A 102 1.30 -3.87 0.97
CA LYS A 102 2.44 -4.79 0.87
C LYS A 102 2.06 -6.24 1.17
N VAL A 103 1.15 -6.47 2.12
CA VAL A 103 0.62 -7.81 2.42
C VAL A 103 -0.15 -8.36 1.22
N LEU A 104 -1.10 -7.60 0.67
CA LEU A 104 -1.85 -7.98 -0.53
C LEU A 104 -0.91 -8.28 -1.69
N LYS A 105 0.12 -7.45 -1.90
CA LYS A 105 1.10 -7.69 -2.95
C LYS A 105 1.81 -9.04 -2.79
N LYS A 106 2.21 -9.39 -1.57
CA LYS A 106 2.83 -10.70 -1.26
C LYS A 106 1.86 -11.87 -1.46
N LEU A 107 0.56 -11.64 -1.33
CA LEU A 107 -0.48 -12.65 -1.58
C LEU A 107 -0.87 -12.77 -3.07
N GLY A 108 -0.21 -12.01 -3.95
CA GLY A 108 -0.36 -12.11 -5.40
C GLY A 108 -1.38 -11.14 -6.01
N PHE A 109 -1.86 -10.14 -5.27
CA PHE A 109 -2.69 -9.09 -5.83
C PHE A 109 -1.87 -8.20 -6.77
N LYS A 110 -2.38 -7.97 -7.98
CA LYS A 110 -1.66 -7.27 -9.05
C LYS A 110 -1.93 -5.76 -9.05
N HIS A 111 -3.17 -5.38 -8.75
CA HIS A 111 -3.67 -4.01 -8.81
C HIS A 111 -4.11 -3.56 -7.42
N ILE A 112 -3.28 -2.74 -6.77
CA ILE A 112 -3.50 -2.27 -5.40
C ILE A 112 -3.30 -0.76 -5.40
N THR A 113 -4.28 -0.04 -4.84
CA THR A 113 -4.22 1.42 -4.66
C THR A 113 -4.30 1.76 -3.17
N ASN A 114 -3.22 2.32 -2.63
CA ASN A 114 -3.15 2.82 -1.27
C ASN A 114 -3.67 4.27 -1.21
N ILE A 115 -4.62 4.55 -0.31
CA ILE A 115 -5.12 5.91 -0.11
C ILE A 115 -4.23 6.65 0.89
N LYS A 116 -3.50 7.65 0.40
CA LYS A 116 -2.63 8.54 1.20
C LYS A 116 -3.50 9.52 1.99
N GLY A 117 -3.06 9.85 3.21
CA GLY A 117 -3.79 10.71 4.15
C GLY A 117 -4.86 9.95 4.93
N GLY A 118 -5.44 8.89 4.34
CA GLY A 118 -6.43 8.05 5.00
C GLY A 118 -7.71 8.80 5.37
N MET A 119 -8.45 8.28 6.34
CA MET A 119 -9.68 8.91 6.85
C MET A 119 -9.42 10.31 7.44
N SER A 120 -8.22 10.57 7.95
CA SER A 120 -7.83 11.90 8.46
C SER A 120 -7.80 13.00 7.39
N ALA A 121 -7.67 12.65 6.11
CA ALA A 121 -7.74 13.59 4.99
C ALA A 121 -9.05 13.48 4.20
N TRP A 122 -10.00 12.67 4.68
CA TRP A 122 -11.29 12.47 4.05
C TRP A 122 -12.36 13.42 4.60
N TYR A 123 -12.28 13.70 5.90
CA TYR A 123 -13.11 14.66 6.61
C TYR A 123 -12.37 15.99 6.79
#